data_AF-A0A535X7G2-F1
#
_entry.id   AF-A0A535X7G2-F1
#
_cell.length_a   1.000
_cell.length_b   1.000
_cell.length_c   1.000
_cell.angle_alpha   90.00
_cell.angle_beta   90.00
_cell.angle_gamma   90.00
#
_symmetry.space_group_name_H-M   'P 1'
#
loop_
_entity.id
_entity.type
_entity.pdbx_description
1 polymer ?
#
loop_
_entity_poly.entity_id
_entity_poly.type
_entity_poly.pdbx_seq_one_letter_code
_entity_poly.pdbx_strand_id
1 'polypeptide(L)'
;MRITRGMMIDTTLANIQRNQERTSLLQSQLTSGSRITKPSDDPTGAAHALSFQEGLDTTEQYLTNIDQAKSWLNTTDSALDAVTTTLHRARELAVQASNDTFDAQDRAAMQAEITQLQTHTLDLSHAKFGAYYLFAGTRF
;
A
#
# COMPACT_ATOMS: atom_id res chain seq x y z
N MET A 1 -19.30 -14.52 -66.75
CA MET A 1 -18.10 -13.67 -66.60
C MET A 1 -16.86 -14.50 -66.93
N ARG A 2 -15.98 -14.08 -67.85
CA ARG A 2 -14.71 -14.79 -68.14
C ARG A 2 -13.65 -14.32 -67.15
N ILE A 3 -13.09 -15.25 -66.38
CA ILE A 3 -11.88 -14.98 -65.59
C ILE A 3 -10.71 -14.90 -66.58
N THR A 4 -10.10 -13.74 -66.69
CA THR A 4 -8.92 -13.51 -67.53
C THR A 4 -7.64 -13.79 -66.73
N ARG A 5 -6.53 -14.04 -67.43
CA ARG A 5 -5.22 -14.30 -66.81
C ARG A 5 -4.81 -13.19 -65.83
N GLY A 6 -5.16 -11.93 -66.11
CA GLY A 6 -4.97 -10.79 -65.20
C GLY A 6 -5.73 -10.95 -63.89
N MET A 7 -7.03 -11.29 -63.94
CA MET A 7 -7.82 -11.54 -62.73
C MET A 7 -7.28 -12.70 -61.89
N MET A 8 -6.73 -13.75 -62.51
CA MET A 8 -6.05 -14.82 -61.75
C MET A 8 -4.77 -14.33 -61.06
N ILE A 9 -3.97 -13.50 -61.73
CA ILE A 9 -2.76 -12.92 -61.13
C ILE A 9 -3.13 -12.00 -59.96
N ASP A 10 -4.10 -11.11 -60.14
CA ASP A 10 -4.54 -10.17 -59.10
C ASP A 10 -5.11 -10.89 -57.88
N THR A 11 -5.92 -11.94 -58.09
CA THR A 11 -6.47 -12.76 -56.99
C THR A 11 -5.37 -13.53 -56.27
N THR A 12 -4.38 -14.07 -56.97
CA THR A 12 -3.21 -14.71 -56.33
C THR A 12 -2.36 -13.73 -55.54
N LEU A 13 -2.12 -12.52 -56.07
CA LEU A 13 -1.36 -11.48 -55.38
C LEU A 13 -2.08 -11.04 -54.09
N ALA A 14 -3.39 -10.82 -54.15
CA ALA A 14 -4.21 -10.48 -52.99
C ALA A 14 -4.25 -11.59 -51.93
N ASN A 15 -4.17 -12.87 -52.34
CA ASN A 15 -4.06 -14.00 -51.41
C ASN A 15 -2.67 -14.05 -50.73
N ILE A 16 -1.60 -13.77 -51.47
CA ILE A 16 -0.23 -13.71 -50.92
C ILE A 16 -0.12 -12.58 -49.90
N GLN A 17 -0.61 -11.39 -50.22
CA GLN A 17 -0.61 -10.24 -49.32
C GLN A 17 -1.35 -10.55 -48.00
N ARG A 18 -2.56 -11.14 -48.08
CA ARG A 18 -3.32 -11.58 -46.89
C ARG A 18 -2.59 -12.63 -46.04
N ASN A 19 -1.87 -13.56 -46.67
CA ASN A 19 -1.07 -14.54 -45.94
C ASN A 19 0.11 -13.88 -45.24
N GLN A 20 0.78 -12.93 -45.90
CA GLN A 20 1.92 -12.22 -45.33
C GLN A 20 1.51 -11.36 -44.12
N GLU A 21 0.35 -10.71 -44.18
CA GLU A 21 -0.26 -10.00 -43.04
C GLU A 21 -0.56 -10.95 -41.86
N ARG A 22 -1.16 -12.12 -42.13
CA ARG A 22 -1.43 -13.13 -41.09
C ARG A 22 -0.15 -13.66 -40.44
N THR A 23 0.89 -13.95 -41.22
CA THR A 23 2.18 -14.40 -40.69
C THR A 23 2.81 -13.32 -39.82
N SER A 24 2.74 -12.05 -40.23
CA SER A 24 3.25 -10.92 -39.44
C SER A 24 2.50 -10.77 -38.10
N LEU A 25 1.17 -10.90 -38.10
CA LEU A 25 0.36 -10.89 -36.89
C LEU A 25 0.74 -12.03 -35.93
N LEU A 26 0.85 -13.25 -36.44
CA LEU A 26 1.24 -14.43 -35.64
C LEU A 26 2.65 -14.28 -35.06
N GLN A 27 3.60 -13.72 -35.83
CA GLN A 27 4.93 -13.41 -35.32
C GLN A 27 4.87 -12.37 -34.19
N SER A 28 4.06 -11.32 -34.32
CA SER A 28 3.85 -10.33 -33.25
C SER A 28 3.24 -10.94 -31.99
N GLN A 29 2.26 -11.84 -32.13
CA GLN A 29 1.67 -12.58 -31.00
C GLN A 29 2.69 -13.51 -30.34
N LEU A 30 3.52 -14.21 -31.13
CA LEU A 30 4.59 -15.06 -30.60
C LEU A 30 5.67 -14.25 -29.86
N THR A 31 6.08 -13.10 -30.40
CA THR A 31 7.08 -12.25 -29.75
C THR A 31 6.56 -11.58 -28.48
N SER A 32 5.29 -11.16 -28.48
CA SER A 32 4.66 -10.52 -27.30
C SER A 32 4.19 -11.55 -26.26
N GLY A 33 3.99 -12.81 -26.65
CA GLY A 33 3.36 -13.83 -25.81
C GLY A 33 1.87 -13.60 -25.54
N SER A 34 1.27 -12.54 -26.10
CA SER A 34 -0.15 -12.25 -25.95
C SER A 34 -0.91 -12.59 -27.24
N ARG A 35 -2.05 -13.27 -27.07
CA ARG A 35 -2.98 -13.53 -28.18
C ARG A 35 -3.67 -12.24 -28.64
N ILE A 36 -3.94 -11.32 -27.72
CA ILE A 36 -4.61 -10.04 -28.02
C ILE A 36 -3.54 -8.95 -27.94
N THR A 37 -3.07 -8.50 -29.11
CA THR A 37 -2.07 -7.42 -29.20
C THR A 37 -2.72 -6.09 -29.53
N LYS A 38 -3.88 -6.10 -30.19
CA LYS A 38 -4.69 -4.92 -30.49
C LYS A 38 -6.14 -5.12 -30.05
N PRO A 39 -6.82 -4.08 -29.54
CA PRO A 39 -8.25 -4.15 -29.26
C PRO A 39 -9.11 -4.46 -30.50
N SER A 40 -8.60 -4.19 -31.72
CA SER A 40 -9.26 -4.52 -32.97
C SER A 40 -9.35 -6.02 -33.26
N ASP A 41 -8.47 -6.83 -32.66
CA ASP A 41 -8.37 -8.26 -32.96
C ASP A 41 -9.46 -9.06 -32.24
N ASP A 42 -9.81 -8.65 -31.01
CA ASP A 42 -10.91 -9.19 -30.21
C ASP A 42 -11.39 -8.12 -29.20
N PRO A 43 -12.37 -7.28 -29.56
CA PRO A 43 -12.82 -6.19 -28.69
C PRO A 43 -13.45 -6.70 -27.39
N THR A 44 -14.11 -7.87 -27.43
CA THR A 44 -14.71 -8.50 -26.24
C THR A 44 -13.65 -9.05 -25.30
N GLY A 45 -12.67 -9.80 -25.83
CA GLY A 45 -11.55 -10.32 -25.06
C GLY A 45 -10.67 -9.20 -24.50
N ALA A 46 -10.45 -8.13 -25.27
CA ALA A 46 -9.72 -6.95 -24.82
C ALA A 46 -10.44 -6.23 -23.67
N ALA A 47 -11.77 -6.09 -23.74
CA ALA A 47 -12.57 -5.47 -22.67
C ALA A 47 -12.50 -6.29 -21.36
N HIS A 48 -12.60 -7.62 -21.45
CA HIS A 48 -12.43 -8.49 -20.28
C HIS A 48 -11.02 -8.44 -19.71
N ALA A 49 -9.99 -8.46 -20.56
CA ALA A 49 -8.60 -8.34 -20.13
C ALA A 49 -8.35 -7.02 -19.39
N LEU A 50 -8.88 -5.90 -19.92
CA LEU A 50 -8.79 -4.59 -19.27
C LEU A 50 -9.51 -4.58 -17.91
N SER A 51 -10.72 -5.15 -17.83
CA SER A 51 -11.45 -5.24 -16.56
C SER A 51 -10.70 -6.06 -15.51
N PHE A 52 -10.03 -7.15 -15.91
CA PHE A 52 -9.18 -7.91 -15.00
C PHE A 52 -7.94 -7.13 -14.59
N GLN A 53 -7.30 -6.41 -15.51
CA GLN A 53 -6.18 -5.53 -15.22
C GLN A 53 -6.58 -4.47 -14.18
N GLU A 54 -7.72 -3.79 -14.38
CA GLU A 54 -8.26 -2.81 -13.43
C GLU A 54 -8.53 -3.44 -12.05
N GLY A 55 -9.08 -4.66 -12.03
CA GLY A 55 -9.29 -5.41 -10.79
C GLY A 55 -8.00 -5.75 -10.06
N LEU A 56 -6.95 -6.12 -10.78
CA LEU A 56 -5.62 -6.39 -10.22
C LEU A 56 -4.99 -5.10 -9.67
N ASP A 57 -4.99 -4.01 -10.44
CA ASP A 57 -4.43 -2.73 -10.04
C ASP A 57 -5.14 -2.18 -8.80
N THR A 58 -6.47 -2.31 -8.75
CA THR A 58 -7.27 -1.93 -7.58
C THR A 58 -6.92 -2.78 -6.36
N THR A 59 -6.72 -4.09 -6.55
CA THR A 59 -6.34 -5.01 -5.47
C THR A 59 -4.94 -4.70 -4.95
N GLU A 60 -3.97 -4.41 -5.83
CA GLU A 60 -2.62 -4.02 -5.45
C GLU A 60 -2.62 -2.71 -4.64
N GLN A 61 -3.45 -1.74 -5.05
CA GLN A 61 -3.66 -0.52 -4.27
C GLN A 61 -4.26 -0.81 -2.89
N TYR A 62 -5.23 -1.72 -2.79
CA TYR A 62 -5.78 -2.13 -1.49
C TYR A 62 -4.73 -2.80 -0.59
N LEU A 63 -3.88 -3.66 -1.14
CA LEU A 63 -2.78 -4.27 -0.38
C LEU A 63 -1.82 -3.20 0.15
N THR A 64 -1.43 -2.25 -0.69
CA THR A 64 -0.57 -1.12 -0.29
C THR A 64 -1.21 -0.30 0.82
N ASN A 65 -2.52 0.00 0.71
CA ASN A 65 -3.26 0.74 1.74
C ASN A 65 -3.34 -0.04 3.07
N ILE A 66 -3.54 -1.36 3.01
CA ILE A 66 -3.56 -2.23 4.18
C ILE A 66 -2.19 -2.22 4.87
N ASP A 67 -1.10 -2.29 4.11
CA ASP A 67 0.24 -2.29 4.70
C ASP A 67 0.59 -0.93 5.32
N GLN A 68 0.17 0.18 4.71
CA GLN A 68 0.26 1.50 5.35
C GLN A 68 -0.55 1.56 6.66
N ALA A 69 -1.77 1.01 6.66
CA ALA A 69 -2.59 0.95 7.86
C ALA A 69 -1.96 0.08 8.96
N LYS A 70 -1.34 -1.05 8.60
CA LYS A 70 -0.57 -1.87 9.56
C LYS A 70 0.62 -1.12 10.12
N SER A 71 1.40 -0.43 9.29
CA SER A 71 2.53 0.38 9.76
C SER A 71 2.08 1.48 10.72
N TRP A 72 0.95 2.12 10.43
CA TRP A 72 0.32 3.10 11.32
C TRP A 72 -0.05 2.46 12.67
N LEU A 73 -0.74 1.32 12.65
CA LEU A 73 -1.17 0.61 13.85
C LEU A 73 0.03 0.15 14.69
N ASN A 74 1.08 -0.40 14.07
CA ASN A 74 2.28 -0.84 14.77
C ASN A 74 3.01 0.33 15.46
N THR A 75 3.07 1.49 14.80
CA THR A 75 3.66 2.70 15.40
C THR A 75 2.80 3.20 16.56
N THR A 76 1.47 3.13 16.41
CA THR A 76 0.51 3.48 17.47
C THR A 76 0.69 2.57 18.69
N ASP A 77 0.76 1.26 18.46
CA ASP A 77 0.93 0.25 19.49
C ASP A 77 2.26 0.43 20.24
N SER A 78 3.35 0.64 19.51
CA SER A 78 4.67 0.90 20.11
C SER A 78 4.67 2.15 21.00
N ALA A 79 3.98 3.21 20.57
CA ALA A 79 3.86 4.42 21.37
C ALA A 79 2.96 4.22 22.61
N LEU A 80 1.88 3.45 22.50
CA LEU A 80 1.03 3.10 23.65
C LEU A 80 1.76 2.19 24.65
N ASP A 81 2.60 1.28 24.19
CA ASP A 81 3.45 0.44 25.06
C ASP A 81 4.45 1.29 25.86
N ALA A 82 5.08 2.27 25.21
CA ALA A 82 5.96 3.23 25.89
C ALA A 82 5.21 4.07 26.95
N VAL A 83 4.00 4.53 26.64
CA VAL A 83 3.13 5.22 27.61
C VAL A 83 2.80 4.30 28.79
N THR A 84 2.42 3.06 28.52
CA THR A 84 2.06 2.07 29.54
C THR A 84 3.23 1.80 30.49
N THR A 85 4.43 1.60 29.95
CA THR A 85 5.67 1.44 30.74
C THR A 85 5.96 2.66 31.60
N THR A 86 5.79 3.87 31.05
CA THR A 86 5.98 5.14 31.77
C THR A 86 4.99 5.27 32.93
N LEU A 87 3.72 4.90 32.74
CA LEU A 87 2.69 4.90 33.77
C LEU A 87 2.95 3.86 34.86
N HIS A 88 3.46 2.67 34.52
CA HIS A 88 3.89 1.68 35.50
C HIS A 88 4.98 2.23 36.40
N ARG A 89 6.00 2.88 35.82
CA ARG A 89 7.08 3.51 36.59
C ARG A 89 6.56 4.63 37.49
N ALA A 90 5.69 5.49 36.99
CA ALA A 90 5.07 6.55 37.79
C ALA A 90 4.27 5.98 38.97
N ARG A 91 3.56 4.86 38.77
CA ARG A 91 2.84 4.15 39.84
C ARG A 91 3.77 3.58 40.89
N GLU A 92 4.90 2.98 40.49
CA GLU A 92 5.91 2.49 41.44
C GLU A 92 6.45 3.61 42.33
N LEU A 93 6.81 4.76 41.73
CA LEU A 93 7.27 5.93 42.47
C LEU A 93 6.19 6.47 43.41
N ALA A 94 4.93 6.50 42.99
CA ALA A 94 3.82 6.93 43.84
C ALA A 94 3.62 6.00 45.06
N VAL A 95 3.74 4.69 44.87
CA VAL A 95 3.67 3.72 45.98
C VAL A 95 4.87 3.86 46.91
N GLN A 96 6.08 4.07 46.37
CA GLN A 96 7.28 4.34 47.18
C GLN A 96 7.14 5.62 48.00
N ALA A 97 6.67 6.71 47.38
CA ALA A 97 6.46 8.00 48.04
C ALA A 97 5.38 7.94 49.15
N SER A 98 4.45 6.98 49.07
CA SER A 98 3.44 6.73 50.10
C SER A 98 3.98 6.00 51.34
N ASN A 99 5.23 5.54 51.33
CA ASN A 99 5.84 4.93 52.50
C ASN A 99 6.44 6.02 53.43
N ASP A 100 6.14 5.94 54.72
CA ASP A 100 6.53 6.96 55.70
C ASP A 100 8.02 6.99 56.03
N THR A 101 8.77 5.95 55.65
CA THR A 101 10.21 5.82 55.90
C THR A 101 11.11 6.73 55.06
N PHE A 102 10.61 7.31 53.96
CA PHE A 102 11.40 8.20 53.11
C PHE A 102 11.44 9.63 53.66
N ASP A 103 12.57 10.31 53.56
CA ASP A 103 12.67 11.70 54.01
C ASP A 103 12.01 12.68 53.01
N ALA A 104 11.94 13.96 53.37
CA ALA A 104 11.35 14.97 52.50
C ALA A 104 12.18 15.24 51.22
N GLN A 105 13.49 14.98 51.26
CA GLN A 105 14.39 15.18 50.14
C GLN A 105 14.23 14.07 49.09
N ASP A 106 14.10 12.82 49.53
CA ASP A 106 13.80 11.65 48.71
C ASP A 106 12.46 11.81 48.00
N ARG A 107 11.41 12.28 48.72
CA ARG A 107 10.10 12.55 48.12
C ARG A 107 10.15 13.67 47.08
N ALA A 108 10.97 14.71 47.31
CA ALA A 108 11.17 15.77 46.32
C ALA A 108 11.88 15.27 45.05
N ALA A 109 12.85 14.35 45.18
CA ALA A 109 13.50 13.71 44.05
C ALA A 109 12.53 12.82 43.25
N MET A 110 11.69 12.01 43.93
CA MET A 110 10.65 11.21 43.28
C MET A 110 9.61 12.08 42.55
N GLN A 111 9.23 13.22 43.14
CA GLN A 111 8.32 14.18 42.49
C GLN A 111 8.94 14.74 41.20
N ALA A 112 10.25 15.06 41.21
CA ALA A 112 10.95 15.51 40.01
C ALA A 112 10.94 14.44 38.91
N GLU A 113 11.20 13.17 39.26
CA GLU A 113 11.13 12.04 38.33
C GLU A 113 9.71 11.86 37.76
N ILE A 114 8.66 11.90 38.60
CA ILE A 114 7.26 11.82 38.14
C ILE A 114 6.92 12.97 37.17
N THR A 115 7.40 14.18 37.43
CA THR A 115 7.18 15.34 36.57
C THR A 115 7.86 15.16 35.20
N GLN A 116 9.05 14.56 35.17
CA GLN A 116 9.73 14.19 33.93
C GLN A 116 8.96 13.12 33.17
N LEU A 117 8.47 12.07 33.85
CA LEU A 117 7.65 11.01 33.23
C LEU A 117 6.34 11.56 32.65
N GLN A 118 5.72 12.55 33.32
CA GLN A 118 4.55 13.24 32.81
C GLN A 118 4.87 14.01 31.52
N THR A 119 5.99 14.74 31.50
CA THR A 119 6.46 15.47 30.31
C THR A 119 6.74 14.51 29.16
N HIS A 120 7.41 13.39 29.45
CA HIS A 120 7.69 12.35 28.45
C HIS A 120 6.41 11.74 27.85
N THR A 121 5.40 11.49 28.69
CA THR A 121 4.09 11.00 28.22
C THR A 121 3.40 12.02 27.30
N LEU A 122 3.52 13.31 27.60
CA LEU A 122 2.99 14.39 26.76
C LEU A 122 3.73 14.46 25.41
N ASP A 123 5.04 14.26 25.40
CA ASP A 123 5.81 14.17 24.15
C ASP A 123 5.40 12.95 23.29
N LEU A 124 5.17 11.80 23.92
CA LEU A 124 4.67 10.60 23.25
C LEU A 124 3.27 10.81 22.66
N SER A 125 2.41 11.61 23.30
CA SER A 125 1.10 11.98 22.76
C SER A 125 1.20 12.80 21.46
N HIS A 126 2.33 13.49 21.25
CA HIS A 126 2.62 14.23 20.03
C HIS A 126 3.38 13.41 18.98
N ALA A 127 3.50 12.09 19.15
CA ALA A 127 4.14 11.21 18.17
C ALA A 127 3.51 11.40 16.76
N LYS A 128 4.37 11.34 15.73
CA LYS A 128 4.00 11.54 14.32
C LYS A 128 4.30 10.31 13.48
N PHE A 129 3.40 10.01 12.55
CA PHE A 129 3.60 9.03 11.49
C PHE A 129 3.47 9.78 10.15
N GLY A 130 4.60 9.97 9.49
CA GLY A 130 4.68 10.84 8.32
C GLY A 130 4.28 12.28 8.64
N ALA A 131 3.26 12.79 7.95
CA ALA A 131 2.75 14.15 8.14
C ALA A 131 1.68 14.27 9.24
N TYR A 132 1.21 13.15 9.79
CA TYR A 132 0.06 13.13 10.70
C TYR A 132 0.47 12.77 12.12
N TYR A 133 -0.20 13.36 13.10
CA TYR A 133 -0.09 12.97 14.50
C TYR A 133 -0.88 11.69 14.77
N LEU A 134 -0.33 10.79 15.59
CA LEU A 134 -0.99 9.53 15.93
C LEU A 134 -2.14 9.72 16.92
N PHE A 135 -1.96 10.60 17.91
CA PHE A 135 -2.88 10.75 19.06
C PHE A 135 -3.52 12.14 19.19
N ALA A 136 -3.47 12.98 18.15
CA ALA A 136 -3.92 14.38 18.26
C ALA A 136 -5.43 14.59 18.54
N GLY A 137 -6.22 13.54 18.74
CA GLY A 137 -7.65 13.65 18.99
C GLY A 137 -8.44 14.07 17.74
N THR A 138 -9.61 13.43 17.57
CA THR A 138 -10.65 13.71 16.55
C THR A 138 -10.15 14.18 15.18
N ARG A 139 -9.77 13.24 14.31
CA ARG A 139 -10.08 13.35 12.88
C ARG A 139 -11.45 12.69 12.66
N PHE A 140 -12.49 13.52 12.60
CA PHE A 140 -13.59 13.27 11.67
C PHE A 140 -13.17 13.85 10.31
#